data_AF-A0A2S6I1T9-F1
#
_entry.id   AF-A0A2S6I1T9-F1
#
_cell.length_a   1.000
_cell.length_b   1.000
_cell.length_c   1.000
_cell.angle_alpha   90.00
_cell.angle_beta   90.00
_cell.angle_gamma   90.00
#
_symmetry.space_group_name_H-M   'P 1'
#
loop_
_entity.id
_entity.type
_entity.pdbx_description
1 polymer ?
#
loop_
_entity_poly.entity_id
_entity_poly.type
_entity_poly.pdbx_seq_one_letter_code
_entity_poly.pdbx_strand_id
1 'polypeptide(L)'
;MMAKRIAAVLVLLFLAHLCKGIGDDLQFHYSDTVFANFDNRRFWDPDISWENKYAADAEGELIRPLRERFPGSSTVFVATTDAWHLLQAIQYALIRLAIVVLVFSRLPRPRWGYALGLYVVVWAVQGAGFWLGYYGL
;
A
#
# COMPACT_ATOMS: atom_id res chain seq x y z
N MET A 1 11.11 20.14 21.13
CA MET A 1 11.54 19.46 19.89
C MET A 1 11.15 17.97 19.86
N MET A 2 11.27 17.23 20.97
CA MET A 2 10.83 15.82 21.04
C MET A 2 9.30 15.66 20.93
N ALA A 3 8.52 16.47 21.66
CA ALA A 3 7.05 16.42 21.63
C ALA A 3 6.47 16.60 20.21
N LYS A 4 7.02 17.52 19.41
CA LYS A 4 6.60 17.73 18.01
C LYS A 4 6.83 16.49 17.14
N ARG A 5 7.94 15.76 17.35
CA ARG A 5 8.22 14.50 16.64
C ARG A 5 7.26 13.39 17.06
N ILE A 6 7.01 13.26 18.37
CA ILE A 6 6.04 12.28 18.88
C ILE A 6 4.66 12.57 18.29
N ALA A 7 4.22 13.84 18.29
CA ALA A 7 2.95 14.22 17.67
C ALA A 7 2.90 13.84 16.17
N ALA A 8 3.97 14.12 15.41
CA ALA A 8 4.05 13.72 14.01
C ALA A 8 3.97 12.20 13.82
N VAL A 9 4.67 11.42 14.66
CA VAL A 9 4.60 9.95 14.65
C VAL A 9 3.18 9.46 14.94
N LEU A 10 2.52 10.01 15.95
CA LEU A 10 1.15 9.63 16.30
C LEU A 10 0.16 9.92 15.17
N VAL A 11 0.31 11.07 14.49
CA VAL A 11 -0.51 11.40 13.32
C VAL A 11 -0.27 10.41 12.18
N LEU A 12 0.99 10.08 11.88
CA LEU A 12 1.31 9.10 10.84
C LEU A 12 0.74 7.71 11.16
N LEU A 13 0.83 7.27 12.42
CA LEU A 13 0.27 5.99 12.86
C LEU A 13 -1.27 6.00 12.84
N PHE A 14 -1.91 7.10 13.24
CA PHE A 14 -3.35 7.27 13.12
C PHE A 14 -3.81 7.14 11.67
N LEU A 15 -3.17 7.87 10.74
CA LEU A 15 -3.48 7.81 9.32
C LEU A 15 -3.23 6.41 8.75
N ALA A 16 -2.17 5.73 9.17
CA ALA A 16 -1.89 4.36 8.72
C ALA A 16 -3.02 3.39 9.10
N HIS A 17 -3.52 3.48 10.34
CA HIS A 17 -4.60 2.60 10.80
C HIS A 17 -5.97 3.04 10.28
N LEU A 18 -6.15 4.32 9.96
CA LEU A 18 -7.31 4.79 9.19
C LEU A 18 -7.33 4.14 7.79
N CYS A 19 -6.19 4.13 7.08
CA CYS A 19 -6.08 3.43 5.79
C CYS A 19 -6.38 1.93 5.92
N LYS A 20 -5.89 1.28 6.99
CA LYS A 20 -6.20 -0.13 7.27
C LYS A 20 -7.70 -0.35 7.46
N GLY A 21 -8.35 0.48 8.27
CA GLY A 21 -9.79 0.38 8.52
C GLY A 21 -10.60 0.55 7.25
N ILE A 22 -10.27 1.55 6.41
CA ILE A 22 -10.91 1.75 5.11
C ILE A 22 -10.67 0.53 4.20
N GLY A 23 -9.43 0.02 4.15
CA GLY A 23 -9.11 -1.16 3.34
C GLY A 23 -9.87 -2.41 3.77
N ASP A 24 -10.05 -2.64 5.07
CA ASP A 24 -10.86 -3.75 5.58
C ASP A 24 -12.34 -3.58 5.26
N ASP A 25 -12.86 -2.35 5.37
CA ASP A 25 -14.25 -2.07 5.04
C ASP A 25 -14.54 -2.27 3.54
N LEU A 26 -13.60 -1.88 2.67
CA LEU A 26 -13.66 -2.24 1.26
C LEU A 26 -13.65 -3.76 1.07
N GLN A 27 -12.75 -4.48 1.75
CA GLN A 27 -12.58 -5.93 1.54
C GLN A 27 -13.78 -6.76 2.02
N PHE A 28 -14.43 -6.36 3.11
CA PHE A 28 -15.42 -7.19 3.80
C PHE A 28 -16.85 -6.62 3.78
N HIS A 29 -17.01 -5.32 3.57
CA HIS A 29 -18.32 -4.65 3.63
C HIS A 29 -18.51 -3.65 2.48
N TYR A 30 -17.90 -3.89 1.30
CA TYR A 30 -17.90 -2.96 0.18
C TYR A 30 -19.27 -2.32 -0.09
N SER A 31 -20.33 -3.13 -0.16
CA SER A 31 -21.71 -2.71 -0.45
C SER A 31 -22.28 -1.66 0.51
N ASP A 32 -21.79 -1.64 1.75
CA ASP A 32 -22.27 -0.77 2.81
C ASP A 32 -21.43 0.51 2.93
N THR A 33 -20.31 0.59 2.18
CA THR A 33 -19.41 1.74 2.20
C THR A 33 -19.89 2.87 1.30
N VAL A 34 -19.40 4.09 1.56
CA VAL A 34 -19.60 5.23 0.64
C VAL A 34 -18.98 4.98 -0.73
N PHE A 35 -17.98 4.10 -0.84
CA PHE A 35 -17.26 3.79 -2.07
C PHE A 35 -18.07 2.92 -3.03
N ALA A 36 -19.13 2.24 -2.55
CA ALA A 36 -20.09 1.55 -3.42
C ALA A 36 -20.83 2.51 -4.36
N ASN A 37 -20.94 3.79 -3.97
CA ASN A 37 -21.61 4.82 -4.76
C ASN A 37 -20.67 5.55 -5.72
N PHE A 38 -19.39 5.17 -5.79
CA PHE A 38 -18.43 5.81 -6.68
C PHE A 38 -18.49 5.16 -8.08
N ASP A 39 -18.44 5.99 -9.13
CA ASP A 39 -18.58 5.53 -10.52
C ASP A 39 -17.54 4.48 -10.93
N ASN A 40 -16.31 4.57 -10.41
CA ASN A 40 -15.22 3.68 -10.78
C ASN A 40 -15.18 2.41 -9.93
N ARG A 41 -16.23 1.56 -10.03
CA ARG A 41 -16.27 0.28 -9.31
C ARG A 41 -15.06 -0.59 -9.57
N ARG A 42 -14.52 -0.60 -10.80
CA ARG A 42 -13.30 -1.35 -11.14
C ARG A 42 -12.09 -0.94 -10.30
N PHE A 43 -12.06 0.21 -9.64
CA PHE A 43 -10.99 0.57 -8.71
C PHE A 43 -11.34 0.28 -7.25
N TRP A 44 -12.61 0.50 -6.86
CA TRP A 44 -13.05 0.48 -5.47
C TRP A 44 -13.59 -0.87 -4.99
N ASP A 45 -14.15 -1.67 -5.89
CA ASP A 45 -14.84 -2.93 -5.61
C ASP A 45 -13.88 -4.12 -5.67
N PRO A 46 -13.50 -4.74 -4.54
CA PRO A 46 -12.49 -5.81 -4.53
C PRO A 46 -12.90 -7.06 -5.31
N ASP A 47 -14.20 -7.27 -5.55
CA ASP A 47 -14.70 -8.43 -6.30
C ASP A 47 -14.31 -8.36 -7.79
N ILE A 48 -14.08 -7.14 -8.31
CA ILE A 48 -13.74 -6.91 -9.72
C ILE A 48 -12.42 -6.15 -9.92
N SER A 49 -11.90 -5.47 -8.91
CA SER A 49 -10.76 -4.57 -9.09
C SER A 49 -9.45 -5.27 -9.41
N TRP A 50 -9.35 -6.57 -9.08
CA TRP A 50 -8.22 -7.41 -9.44
C TRP A 50 -8.01 -7.50 -10.96
N GLU A 51 -9.06 -7.31 -11.78
CA GLU A 51 -8.99 -7.36 -13.23
C GLU A 51 -8.08 -6.26 -13.79
N ASN A 52 -7.98 -5.10 -13.14
CA ASN A 52 -7.13 -3.98 -13.57
C ASN A 52 -5.64 -4.33 -13.61
N LYS A 53 -5.24 -5.40 -12.92
CA LYS A 53 -3.87 -5.91 -12.92
C LYS A 53 -3.51 -6.58 -14.23
N TYR A 54 -4.51 -6.97 -15.04
CA TYR A 54 -4.30 -7.84 -16.18
C TYR A 54 -4.71 -7.19 -17.50
N ALA A 55 -4.10 -7.66 -18.59
CA ALA A 55 -4.39 -7.20 -19.94
C ALA A 55 -5.74 -7.74 -20.42
N ALA A 56 -6.50 -6.89 -21.10
CA ALA A 56 -7.75 -7.22 -21.76
C ALA A 56 -7.62 -7.01 -23.28
N ASP A 57 -8.44 -7.72 -24.06
CA ASP A 57 -8.56 -7.53 -25.50
C ASP A 57 -9.38 -6.27 -25.86
N ALA A 58 -9.68 -6.09 -27.14
CA ALA A 58 -10.41 -4.90 -27.63
C ALA A 58 -11.87 -4.90 -27.16
N GLU A 59 -12.41 -6.07 -26.87
CA GLU A 59 -13.76 -6.32 -26.38
C GLU A 59 -13.87 -6.16 -24.86
N GLY A 60 -12.73 -6.06 -24.17
CA GLY A 60 -12.63 -5.87 -22.72
C GLY A 60 -12.56 -7.18 -21.94
N GLU A 61 -12.39 -8.31 -22.62
CA GLU A 61 -12.23 -9.62 -22.02
C GLU A 61 -10.77 -9.87 -21.61
N LEU A 62 -10.57 -10.51 -20.46
CA LEU A 62 -9.23 -10.78 -19.96
C LEU A 62 -8.49 -11.78 -20.86
N ILE A 63 -7.30 -11.39 -21.32
CA ILE A 63 -6.45 -12.25 -22.15
C ILE A 63 -5.92 -13.41 -21.29
N ARG A 64 -6.17 -14.65 -21.74
CA ARG A 64 -5.71 -15.88 -21.07
C ARG A 64 -4.52 -16.52 -21.81
N PRO A 65 -3.52 -17.08 -21.11
CA PRO A 65 -3.31 -16.99 -19.66
C PRO A 65 -3.09 -15.54 -19.21
N LEU A 66 -3.48 -15.22 -17.97
CA LEU A 66 -3.44 -13.85 -17.44
C LEU A 66 -2.03 -13.26 -17.61
N ARG A 67 -1.99 -12.05 -18.16
CA ARG A 67 -0.75 -11.29 -18.38
C ARG A 67 -0.89 -9.94 -17.71
N GLU A 68 0.19 -9.44 -17.13
CA GLU A 68 0.20 -8.10 -16.56
C GLU A 68 -0.22 -7.06 -17.60
N ARG A 69 -1.10 -6.14 -17.20
CA ARG A 69 -1.54 -5.01 -18.04
C ARG A 69 -0.36 -4.12 -18.43
N PHE A 70 0.56 -3.93 -17.49
CA PHE A 70 1.84 -3.24 -17.68
C PHE A 70 2.86 -3.84 -16.70
N PRO A 71 4.17 -3.77 -16.97
CA PRO A 71 5.17 -4.41 -16.13
C PRO A 71 5.02 -4.04 -14.66
N GLY A 72 4.79 -5.03 -13.81
CA GLY A 72 4.61 -4.89 -12.38
C GLY A 72 3.18 -4.61 -11.90
N SER A 73 2.17 -4.58 -12.77
CA SER A 73 0.77 -4.29 -12.41
C SER A 73 0.15 -5.32 -11.46
N SER A 74 0.68 -6.55 -11.42
CA SER A 74 0.28 -7.58 -10.44
C SER A 74 1.26 -7.73 -9.27
N THR A 75 2.33 -6.94 -9.25
CA THR A 75 3.42 -7.00 -8.26
C THR A 75 3.75 -5.62 -7.68
N VAL A 76 4.86 -4.99 -8.08
CA VAL A 76 5.39 -3.76 -7.45
C VAL A 76 4.45 -2.56 -7.61
N PHE A 77 3.68 -2.51 -8.70
CA PHE A 77 2.75 -1.43 -9.01
C PHE A 77 1.28 -1.81 -8.77
N VAL A 78 1.02 -2.92 -8.07
CA VAL A 78 -0.34 -3.37 -7.76
C VAL A 78 -1.18 -2.30 -7.05
N ALA A 79 -0.54 -1.45 -6.24
CA ALA A 79 -1.16 -0.30 -5.58
C ALA A 79 -1.77 0.74 -6.54
N THR A 80 -1.45 0.71 -7.83
CA THR A 80 -2.04 1.61 -8.84
C THR A 80 -3.26 0.99 -9.54
N THR A 81 -3.56 -0.27 -9.26
CA THR A 81 -4.59 -1.04 -9.96
C THR A 81 -5.90 -1.13 -9.19
N ASP A 82 -5.85 -1.07 -7.85
CA ASP A 82 -7.04 -1.11 -7.01
C ASP A 82 -6.85 -0.36 -5.68
N ALA A 83 -7.98 0.05 -5.08
CA ALA A 83 -8.03 0.85 -3.87
C ALA A 83 -7.49 0.11 -2.64
N TRP A 84 -7.73 -1.20 -2.53
CA TRP A 84 -7.28 -1.98 -1.38
C TRP A 84 -5.75 -2.04 -1.30
N HIS A 85 -5.08 -2.36 -2.41
CA HIS A 85 -3.62 -2.37 -2.48
C HIS A 85 -3.04 -0.95 -2.35
N LEU A 86 -3.73 0.08 -2.86
CA LEU A 86 -3.34 1.47 -2.65
C LEU A 86 -3.33 1.84 -1.17
N LEU A 87 -4.42 1.58 -0.45
CA LEU A 87 -4.56 1.88 0.97
C LEU A 87 -3.56 1.10 1.81
N GLN A 88 -3.31 -0.17 1.49
CA GLN A 88 -2.27 -0.96 2.13
C GLN A 88 -0.87 -0.41 1.86
N ALA A 89 -0.56 0.00 0.63
CA ALA A 89 0.73 0.61 0.30
C ALA A 89 0.94 1.93 1.05
N ILE A 90 -0.09 2.78 1.14
CA ILE A 90 -0.08 4.02 1.92
C ILE A 90 0.12 3.72 3.41
N GLN A 91 -0.63 2.76 3.98
CA GLN A 91 -0.48 2.33 5.36
C GLN A 91 0.97 1.97 5.68
N TYR A 92 1.59 1.09 4.89
CA TYR A 92 2.96 0.68 5.13
C TYR A 92 3.95 1.83 4.93
N ALA A 93 3.71 2.72 3.96
CA ALA A 93 4.53 3.91 3.76
C ALA A 93 4.50 4.86 4.95
N LEU A 94 3.32 5.07 5.55
CA LEU A 94 3.12 5.89 6.75
C LEU A 94 3.83 5.28 7.97
N ILE A 95 3.76 3.96 8.16
CA ILE A 95 4.47 3.26 9.25
C ILE A 95 5.99 3.41 9.09
N ARG A 96 6.52 3.20 7.88
CA ARG A 96 7.94 3.41 7.59
C ARG A 96 8.37 4.85 7.86
N LEU A 97 7.56 5.81 7.42
CA LEU A 97 7.83 7.23 7.67
C LEU A 97 7.80 7.56 9.17
N ALA A 98 6.89 6.96 9.94
CA ALA A 98 6.83 7.13 11.39
C ALA A 98 8.13 6.66 12.07
N ILE A 99 8.67 5.51 11.65
CA ILE A 99 9.98 5.01 12.12
C ILE A 99 11.09 6.00 11.77
N VAL A 100 11.17 6.46 10.51
CA VAL A 100 12.18 7.41 10.06
C VAL A 100 12.11 8.72 10.86
N VAL A 101 10.93 9.31 11.03
CA VAL A 101 10.71 10.55 11.79
C VAL A 101 11.13 10.40 13.25
N LEU A 102 10.84 9.26 13.87
CA LEU A 102 11.18 8.98 15.26
C LEU A 102 12.71 9.01 15.50
N VAL A 103 13.48 8.48 14.55
CA VAL A 103 14.93 8.34 14.68
C VAL A 103 15.74 9.41 13.94
N PHE A 104 15.11 10.25 13.11
CA PHE A 104 15.78 11.18 12.18
C PHE A 104 16.86 12.04 12.85
N SER A 105 16.60 12.57 14.05
CA SER A 105 17.57 13.42 14.75
C SER A 105 18.80 12.68 15.29
N ARG A 106 18.73 11.35 15.35
CA ARG A 106 19.83 10.47 15.79
C ARG A 106 20.63 9.93 14.61
N LEU A 107 20.21 10.17 13.37
CA LEU A 107 20.93 9.70 12.20
C LEU A 107 22.25 10.48 12.01
N PRO A 108 23.33 9.80 11.58
CA PRO A 108 24.59 10.44 11.23
C PRO A 108 24.44 11.33 9.98
N ARG A 109 25.41 12.22 9.76
CA ARG A 109 25.46 13.04 8.52
C ARG A 109 26.11 12.22 7.39
N PRO A 110 25.61 12.32 6.14
CA PRO A 110 24.46 13.12 5.68
C PRO A 110 23.11 12.45 6.00
N ARG A 111 22.28 13.12 6.83
CA ARG A 111 21.10 12.51 7.46
C ARG A 111 20.07 11.96 6.47
N TRP A 112 19.84 12.66 5.37
CA TRP A 112 18.85 12.26 4.37
C TRP A 112 19.22 10.95 3.66
N GLY A 113 20.51 10.68 3.43
CA GLY A 113 20.96 9.41 2.88
C GLY A 113 20.65 8.24 3.81
N TYR A 114 20.97 8.39 5.10
CA TYR A 114 20.63 7.39 6.12
C TYR A 114 19.12 7.24 6.33
N ALA A 115 18.34 8.33 6.21
CA ALA A 115 16.88 8.29 6.32
C ALA A 115 16.25 7.50 5.16
N LEU A 116 16.70 7.74 3.93
CA LEU A 116 16.28 6.98 2.76
C LEU A 116 16.71 5.51 2.87
N GLY A 117 17.96 5.26 3.27
CA GLY A 117 18.47 3.91 3.50
C GLY A 117 17.65 3.15 4.53
N LEU A 118 17.32 3.77 5.66
CA LEU A 118 16.46 3.17 6.69
C LEU A 118 15.05 2.87 6.15
N TYR A 119 14.45 3.79 5.40
CA TYR A 119 13.13 3.57 4.79
C TYR A 119 13.14 2.34 3.88
N VAL A 120 14.14 2.23 3.00
CA VAL A 120 14.30 1.11 2.06
C VAL A 120 14.58 -0.20 2.79
N VAL A 121 15.41 -0.19 3.83
CA VAL A 121 15.68 -1.39 4.64
C VAL A 121 14.41 -1.89 5.32
N VAL A 122 13.63 -1.02 5.94
CA VAL A 122 12.35 -1.42 6.57
C VAL A 122 11.39 -1.97 5.51
N TRP A 123 11.30 -1.35 4.32
CA TRP A 123 10.49 -1.85 3.22
C TRP A 123 10.93 -3.26 2.77
N ALA A 124 12.24 -3.49 2.62
CA ALA A 124 12.77 -4.78 2.22
C ALA A 124 12.51 -5.87 3.27
N VAL A 125 12.65 -5.55 4.57
CA VAL A 125 12.34 -6.48 5.67
C VAL A 125 10.85 -6.83 5.69
N GLN A 126 9.96 -5.84 5.51
CA GLN A 126 8.53 -6.08 5.41
C GLN A 126 8.18 -6.99 4.21
N GLY A 127 8.77 -6.72 3.04
CA GLY A 127 8.58 -7.52 1.84
C GLY A 127 9.07 -8.96 2.00
N ALA A 128 10.25 -9.15 2.60
CA ALA A 128 10.80 -10.48 2.88
C ALA A 128 9.91 -11.28 3.86
N GLY A 129 9.40 -10.62 4.90
CA GLY A 129 8.48 -11.24 5.85
C GLY A 129 7.16 -11.67 5.19
N PHE A 130 6.57 -10.80 4.36
CA PHE A 130 5.38 -11.14 3.57
C PHE A 130 5.65 -12.33 2.64
N TRP A 131 6.75 -12.29 1.88
CA TRP A 131 7.10 -13.35 0.95
C TRP A 131 7.26 -14.70 1.65
N LEU A 132 7.96 -14.72 2.79
CA LEU A 132 8.13 -15.94 3.59
C LEU A 132 6.77 -16.49 4.06
N GLY A 133 5.90 -15.61 4.56
CA GLY A 133 4.58 -16.03 5.04
C GLY A 133 3.61 -16.45 3.95
N TYR A 134 3.74 -15.92 2.73
CA TYR A 134 2.79 -16.19 1.63
C TYR A 134 3.25 -17.33 0.70
N TYR A 135 4.56 -17.49 0.49
CA TYR A 135 5.12 -18.48 -0.44
C TYR A 135 6.02 -19.52 0.23
N GLY A 136 6.57 -19.22 1.41
CA GLY A 136 7.62 -20.02 2.05
C GLY A 136 7.15 -20.93 3.19
N LEU A 137 5.90 -20.81 3.63
CA LEU A 137 5.23 -21.62 4.65
C LEU A 137 3.93 -22.18 4.08
#